data_AF-A0AAP1C1M9-F1
#
_entry.id   AF-A0AAP1C1M9-F1
#
_cell.length_a   1.000
_cell.length_b   1.000
_cell.length_c   1.000
_cell.angle_alpha   90.00
_cell.angle_beta   90.00
_cell.angle_gamma   90.00
#
_symmetry.space_group_name_H-M   'P 1'
#
loop_
_entity.id
_entity.type
_entity.pdbx_description
1 polymer ?
#
loop_
_entity_poly.entity_id
_entity_poly.type
_entity_poly.pdbx_seq_one_letter_code
_entity_poly.pdbx_strand_id
1 'polypeptide(L)'
;MRAVTRQVAVAAMLMSVLTGAAFADTPWQHAHPRREEVNQRLAAQNRRIRHEVKEGEMSHAQAARLHRDDRRIRQEERDMAAQDHGHITQSEKHVLNQQENAVSHKIGP
;
A
#
# COMPACT_ATOMS: atom_id res chain seq x y z
N MET A 1 14.43 30.84 64.52
CA MET A 1 15.33 30.90 63.34
C MET A 1 14.79 29.96 62.26
N ARG A 2 14.38 30.56 61.13
CA ARG A 2 14.21 30.03 59.76
C ARG A 2 13.37 28.77 59.53
N ALA A 3 12.14 29.01 59.08
CA ALA A 3 11.35 28.13 58.22
C ALA A 3 11.99 28.00 56.83
N VAL A 4 11.91 26.81 56.21
CA VAL A 4 11.90 26.66 54.74
C VAL A 4 11.02 25.46 54.37
N THR A 5 9.83 25.78 53.86
CA THR A 5 8.93 24.94 53.10
C THR A 5 9.62 24.46 51.81
N ARG A 6 9.67 23.15 51.55
CA ARG A 6 10.02 22.62 50.22
C ARG A 6 8.75 22.23 49.48
N GLN A 7 8.26 23.16 48.67
CA GLN A 7 7.44 22.79 47.53
C GLN A 7 8.35 22.19 46.45
N VAL A 8 8.06 20.98 46.01
CA VAL A 8 8.55 20.48 44.72
C VAL A 8 7.34 20.34 43.82
N ALA A 9 7.36 21.15 42.77
CA ALA A 9 6.32 21.31 41.78
C ALA A 9 6.19 20.08 40.87
N VAL A 10 4.94 19.85 40.48
CA VAL A 10 4.39 19.17 39.32
C VAL A 10 5.34 19.04 38.12
N ALA A 11 5.40 17.83 37.55
CA ALA A 11 5.55 17.66 36.10
C ALA A 11 4.70 16.45 35.65
N ALA A 12 3.44 16.73 35.28
CA ALA A 12 2.60 15.78 34.58
C ALA A 12 3.10 15.66 33.13
N MET A 13 3.77 14.57 32.79
CA MET A 13 4.15 14.25 31.42
C MET A 13 3.07 13.35 30.81
N LEU A 14 1.99 13.96 30.33
CA LEU A 14 1.05 13.31 29.42
C LEU A 14 1.67 13.32 28.01
N MET A 15 2.53 12.36 27.71
CA MET A 15 2.90 12.06 26.33
C MET A 15 1.84 11.12 25.74
N SER A 16 0.74 11.69 25.26
CA SER A 16 -0.17 11.01 24.36
C SER A 16 0.52 10.86 23.00
N VAL A 17 1.31 9.79 22.85
CA VAL A 17 1.81 9.39 21.54
C VAL A 17 0.60 8.92 20.72
N LEU A 18 0.10 9.80 19.86
CA LEU A 18 -0.75 9.40 18.73
C LEU A 18 0.14 8.61 17.76
N THR A 19 0.40 7.34 18.06
CA THR A 19 0.92 6.41 17.06
C THR A 19 -0.18 6.23 16.02
N GLY A 20 -0.14 7.02 14.94
CA GLY A 20 -0.81 6.62 13.71
C GLY A 20 -0.32 5.22 13.37
N ALA A 21 -1.24 4.29 13.09
CA ALA A 21 -0.91 2.89 12.85
C ALA A 21 0.08 2.77 11.67
N ALA A 22 1.36 2.71 11.97
CA ALA A 22 2.36 2.22 11.04
C ALA A 22 2.18 0.70 11.00
N PHE A 23 1.52 0.22 9.96
CA PHE A 23 1.45 -1.22 9.71
C PHE A 23 2.88 -1.67 9.38
N ALA A 24 3.48 -2.42 10.28
CA ALA A 24 4.80 -3.01 10.04
C ALA A 24 4.70 -4.04 8.91
N ASP A 25 5.74 -4.09 8.07
CA ASP A 25 5.84 -5.13 7.04
C ASP A 25 5.78 -6.51 7.70
N THR A 26 4.91 -7.37 7.17
CA THR A 26 4.80 -8.76 7.56
C THR A 26 6.07 -9.53 7.16
N PRO A 27 6.38 -10.65 7.84
CA PRO A 27 7.50 -11.51 7.43
C PRO A 27 7.43 -11.94 5.95
N TRP A 28 6.22 -12.08 5.40
CA TRP A 28 6.02 -12.41 3.99
C TRP A 28 6.46 -11.28 3.06
N GLN A 29 6.13 -10.03 3.39
CA GLN A 29 6.50 -8.85 2.61
C GLN A 29 8.02 -8.68 2.56
N HIS A 30 8.67 -8.87 3.72
CA HIS A 30 10.14 -8.84 3.80
C HIS A 30 10.80 -9.96 2.99
N ALA A 31 10.20 -11.15 2.94
CA ALA A 31 10.69 -12.26 2.13
C ALA A 31 10.44 -12.08 0.63
N HIS A 32 9.44 -11.27 0.23
CA HIS A 32 9.02 -11.12 -1.16
C HIS A 32 8.94 -9.65 -1.61
N PRO A 33 10.04 -8.88 -1.54
CA PRO A 33 10.01 -7.43 -1.74
C PRO A 33 9.49 -7.02 -3.13
N ARG A 34 9.83 -7.78 -4.19
CA ARG A 34 9.37 -7.48 -5.55
C ARG A 34 7.87 -7.73 -5.74
N ARG A 35 7.36 -8.80 -5.14
CA ARG A 35 5.93 -9.13 -5.15
C ARG A 35 5.15 -8.10 -4.35
N GLU A 36 5.72 -7.67 -3.23
CA GLU A 36 5.13 -6.61 -2.42
C GLU A 36 5.04 -5.30 -3.19
N GLU A 37 6.08 -4.89 -3.93
CA GLU A 37 6.05 -3.70 -4.79
C GLU A 37 4.87 -3.75 -5.78
N VAL A 38 4.70 -4.86 -6.51
CA VAL A 38 3.56 -5.06 -7.43
C VAL A 38 2.23 -5.01 -6.68
N ASN A 39 2.11 -5.68 -5.53
CA ASN A 39 0.87 -5.68 -4.75
C ASN A 39 0.51 -4.28 -4.22
N GLN A 40 1.48 -3.47 -3.81
CA GLN A 40 1.26 -2.10 -3.37
C GLN A 40 0.77 -1.21 -4.52
N ARG A 41 1.30 -1.40 -5.72
CA ARG A 41 0.88 -0.68 -6.93
C ARG A 41 -0.56 -1.05 -7.31
N LEU A 42 -0.92 -2.33 -7.34
CA LEU A 42 -2.32 -2.78 -7.49
C LEU A 42 -3.24 -2.18 -6.43
N ALA A 43 -2.81 -2.13 -5.16
CA ALA A 43 -3.60 -1.54 -4.08
C ALA A 43 -3.81 -0.03 -4.28
N ALA A 44 -2.78 0.69 -4.74
CA ALA A 44 -2.88 2.11 -5.07
C ALA A 44 -3.83 2.38 -6.25
N GLN A 45 -3.74 1.58 -7.31
CA GLN A 45 -4.65 1.65 -8.45
C GLN A 45 -6.11 1.40 -8.03
N ASN A 46 -6.36 0.37 -7.23
CA ASN A 46 -7.69 0.09 -6.69
C ASN A 46 -8.24 1.23 -5.81
N ARG A 47 -7.39 1.93 -5.04
CA ARG A 47 -7.81 3.13 -4.30
C ARG A 47 -8.21 4.27 -5.24
N ARG A 48 -7.40 4.55 -6.27
CA ARG A 48 -7.71 5.59 -7.27
C ARG A 48 -8.99 5.28 -8.04
N ILE A 49 -9.17 4.04 -8.53
CA ILE A 49 -10.41 3.62 -9.20
C ILE A 49 -11.65 3.87 -8.33
N ARG A 50 -11.58 3.54 -7.02
CA ARG A 50 -12.68 3.81 -6.09
C ARG A 50 -12.92 5.30 -5.87
N HIS A 51 -11.86 6.09 -5.82
CA HIS A 51 -11.95 7.55 -5.69
C HIS A 51 -12.64 8.15 -6.92
N GLU A 52 -12.16 7.85 -8.13
CA GLU A 52 -12.73 8.33 -9.39
C GLU A 52 -14.22 7.96 -9.55
N VAL A 53 -14.61 6.74 -9.15
CA VAL A 53 -16.02 6.34 -9.13
C VAL A 53 -16.84 7.14 -8.12
N LYS A 54 -16.26 7.43 -6.95
CA LYS A 54 -16.93 8.19 -5.89
C LYS A 54 -17.13 9.66 -6.28
N GLU A 55 -16.14 10.27 -6.93
CA GLU A 55 -16.22 11.65 -7.40
C GLU A 55 -17.07 11.80 -8.68
N GLY A 56 -17.42 10.68 -9.33
CA GLY A 56 -18.27 10.67 -10.53
C GLY A 56 -17.50 10.82 -11.84
N GLU A 57 -16.17 10.94 -11.77
CA GLU A 57 -15.25 11.05 -12.91
C GLU A 57 -15.07 9.71 -13.65
N MET A 58 -15.47 8.59 -13.05
CA MET A 58 -15.42 7.26 -13.65
C MET A 58 -16.73 6.49 -13.49
N SER A 59 -17.26 5.95 -14.60
CA SER A 59 -18.42 5.05 -14.54
C SER A 59 -18.08 3.70 -13.89
N HIS A 60 -19.07 3.06 -13.25
CA HIS A 60 -18.92 1.70 -12.73
C HIS A 60 -18.48 0.68 -13.79
N ALA A 61 -18.90 0.85 -15.05
CA ALA A 61 -18.50 -0.02 -16.15
C ALA A 61 -17.02 0.13 -16.51
N GLN A 62 -16.47 1.35 -16.47
CA GLN A 62 -15.03 1.60 -16.63
C GLN A 62 -14.25 1.01 -15.46
N ALA A 63 -14.69 1.25 -14.22
CA ALA A 63 -14.06 0.68 -13.03
C ALA A 63 -14.03 -0.86 -13.06
N ALA A 64 -15.11 -1.49 -13.50
CA ALA A 64 -15.18 -2.94 -13.65
C ALA A 64 -14.18 -3.49 -14.69
N ARG A 65 -13.91 -2.73 -15.76
CA ARG A 65 -12.87 -3.07 -16.75
C ARG A 65 -11.48 -2.97 -16.13
N LEU A 66 -11.16 -1.86 -15.45
CA LEU A 66 -9.86 -1.65 -14.83
C LEU A 66 -9.57 -2.70 -13.74
N HIS A 67 -10.55 -3.01 -12.90
CA HIS A 67 -10.41 -4.09 -11.92
C HIS A 67 -10.21 -5.48 -12.55
N ARG A 68 -10.72 -5.73 -13.77
CA ARG A 68 -10.40 -6.98 -14.50
C ARG A 68 -8.96 -6.99 -14.96
N ASP A 69 -8.44 -5.86 -15.43
CA ASP A 69 -7.05 -5.73 -15.85
C ASP A 69 -6.10 -5.89 -14.65
N ASP A 70 -6.36 -5.22 -13.52
CA ASP A 70 -5.60 -5.40 -12.27
C ASP A 70 -5.61 -6.86 -11.79
N ARG A 71 -6.76 -7.54 -11.86
CA ARG A 71 -6.86 -8.97 -11.50
C ARG A 71 -6.05 -9.86 -12.43
N ARG A 72 -5.98 -9.54 -13.71
CA ARG A 72 -5.15 -10.28 -14.68
C ARG A 72 -3.67 -10.14 -14.31
N ILE A 73 -3.20 -8.92 -14.04
CA ILE A 73 -1.83 -8.67 -13.58
C ILE A 73 -1.54 -9.40 -12.28
N ARG A 74 -2.48 -9.38 -11.32
CA ARG A 74 -2.35 -10.10 -10.04
C ARG A 74 -2.24 -11.61 -10.24
N GLN A 75 -2.92 -12.16 -11.23
CA GLN A 75 -2.86 -13.59 -11.56
C GLN A 75 -1.52 -13.92 -12.22
N GLU A 76 -1.08 -13.12 -13.20
CA GLU A 76 0.21 -13.29 -13.86
C GLU A 76 1.37 -13.25 -12.86
N GLU A 77 1.32 -12.33 -11.88
CA GLU A 77 2.29 -12.30 -10.78
C GLU A 77 2.34 -13.62 -9.98
N ARG A 78 1.19 -14.26 -9.75
CA ARG A 78 1.14 -15.55 -9.02
C ARG A 78 1.69 -16.66 -9.86
N ASP A 79 1.40 -16.64 -11.15
CA ASP A 79 1.84 -17.68 -12.08
C ASP A 79 3.35 -17.60 -12.28
N MET A 80 3.93 -16.40 -12.40
CA MET A 80 5.37 -16.17 -12.37
C MET A 80 5.97 -16.63 -11.04
N ALA A 81 5.35 -16.23 -9.91
CA ALA A 81 5.83 -16.64 -8.60
C ALA A 81 5.79 -18.15 -8.37
N ALA A 82 4.81 -18.85 -8.92
CA ALA A 82 4.71 -20.30 -8.82
C ALA A 82 5.84 -21.02 -9.58
N GLN A 83 6.43 -20.37 -10.58
CA GLN A 83 7.55 -20.91 -11.36
C GLN A 83 8.91 -20.70 -10.67
N ASP A 84 9.03 -19.71 -9.77
CA ASP A 84 10.28 -19.38 -9.06
C ASP A 84 10.10 -19.42 -7.53
N HIS A 85 9.70 -20.58 -6.99
CA HIS A 85 9.66 -20.85 -5.55
C HIS A 85 8.88 -19.82 -4.69
N GLY A 86 7.90 -19.14 -5.27
CA GLY A 86 7.12 -18.09 -4.61
C GLY A 86 7.68 -16.68 -4.79
N HIS A 87 8.80 -16.49 -5.48
CA HIS A 87 9.44 -15.22 -5.80
C HIS A 87 9.22 -14.82 -7.26
N ILE A 88 9.42 -13.55 -7.56
CA ILE A 88 9.54 -13.10 -8.95
C ILE A 88 10.94 -12.55 -9.17
N THR A 89 11.44 -12.76 -10.39
CA THR A 89 12.69 -12.19 -10.88
C THR A 89 12.56 -10.68 -11.11
N GLN A 90 13.68 -10.02 -11.35
CA GLN A 90 13.67 -8.59 -11.65
C GLN A 90 13.06 -8.27 -13.02
N SER A 91 13.25 -9.15 -14.00
CA SER A 91 12.66 -9.00 -15.34
C SER A 91 11.13 -9.15 -15.29
N GLU A 92 10.63 -10.14 -14.56
CA GLU A 92 9.19 -10.34 -14.36
C GLU A 92 8.56 -9.14 -13.65
N LYS A 93 9.20 -8.63 -12.59
CA LYS A 93 8.77 -7.39 -11.94
C LYS A 93 8.67 -6.23 -12.94
N HIS A 94 9.65 -6.09 -13.83
CA HIS A 94 9.64 -5.03 -14.83
C HIS A 94 8.46 -5.16 -15.80
N VAL A 95 8.19 -6.38 -16.28
CA VAL A 95 7.03 -6.68 -17.13
C VAL A 95 5.72 -6.32 -16.42
N LEU A 96 5.54 -6.79 -15.19
CA LEU A 96 4.34 -6.49 -14.38
C LEU A 96 4.18 -4.97 -14.17
N ASN A 97 5.27 -4.27 -13.80
CA ASN A 97 5.24 -2.82 -13.60
C ASN A 97 4.86 -2.05 -14.87
N GLN A 98 5.31 -2.52 -16.05
CA GLN A 98 4.90 -1.92 -17.34
C GLN A 98 3.40 -2.10 -17.60
N GLN A 99 2.86 -3.29 -17.32
CA GLN A 99 1.42 -3.54 -17.45
C GLN A 99 0.61 -2.67 -16.49
N GLU A 100 1.03 -2.57 -15.23
CA GLU A 100 0.40 -1.68 -14.24
C GLU A 100 0.49 -0.22 -14.65
N ASN A 101 1.60 0.23 -15.25
CA ASN A 101 1.68 1.58 -15.79
C ASN A 101 0.63 1.78 -16.89
N ALA A 102 0.47 0.82 -17.81
CA ALA A 102 -0.53 0.91 -18.87
C ALA A 102 -1.97 0.96 -18.33
N VAL A 103 -2.27 0.26 -17.22
CA VAL A 103 -3.56 0.36 -16.53
C VAL A 103 -3.68 1.70 -15.81
N SER A 104 -2.64 2.13 -15.09
CA SER A 104 -2.61 3.37 -14.31
C SER A 104 -2.87 4.63 -15.15
N HIS A 105 -2.40 4.67 -16.40
CA HIS A 105 -2.67 5.79 -17.33
C HIS A 105 -4.15 5.89 -17.73
N LYS A 106 -4.95 4.84 -17.51
CA LYS A 106 -6.40 4.84 -17.74
C LYS A 106 -7.19 5.24 -16.49
N ILE A 107 -6.52 5.40 -15.35
CA ILE A 107 -7.10 5.86 -14.10
C ILE A 107 -6.84 7.36 -14.01
N GLY A 108 -7.87 8.14 -13.68
CA GLY A 108 -7.73 9.58 -13.40
C GLY A 108 -6.70 9.87 -12.30
N PRO A 109 -6.22 11.13 -12.18
CA PRO A 109 -5.06 11.50 -11.37
C PRO A 109 -5.03 10.87 -9.96
#